data_AF-A0A7Z1HQ52-F1
#
_entry.id   AF-A0A7Z1HQ52-F1
#
_cell.length_a   1.000
_cell.length_b   1.000
_cell.length_c   1.000
_cell.angle_alpha   90.00
_cell.angle_beta   90.00
_cell.angle_gamma   90.00
#
_symmetry.space_group_name_H-M   'P 1'
#
loop_
_entity.id
_entity.type
_entity.pdbx_description
1 polymer ?
#
loop_
_entity_poly.entity_id
_entity_poly.type
_entity_poly.pdbx_seq_one_letter_code
_entity_poly.pdbx_strand_id
1 'polypeptide(L)'
;MERCRAAETWPPDLAEFIALVSESGANAFGLTADAVLAEYRHWRNESWRYSGSDKYPWPQPVLYHICTEMRRTGVEHQMTEGELKRLAERLL
;
A
#
# COMPACT_ATOMS: atom_id res chain seq x y z
N MET A 1 11.82 -19.40 9.33
CA MET A 1 11.51 -20.37 10.42
C MET A 1 12.76 -20.99 11.02
N GLU A 2 13.86 -21.21 10.26
CA GLU A 2 15.11 -21.74 10.82
C GLU A 2 15.83 -20.78 11.78
N ARG A 3 15.77 -19.45 11.56
CA ARG A 3 16.39 -18.45 12.45
C ARG A 3 15.79 -18.40 13.87
N CYS A 4 14.51 -18.76 14.05
CA CYS A 4 13.89 -18.87 15.38
C CYS A 4 14.48 -20.03 16.22
N ARG A 5 15.25 -20.94 15.62
CA ARG A 5 15.91 -22.06 16.31
C ARG A 5 17.37 -21.77 16.68
N ALA A 6 17.95 -20.69 16.19
CA ALA A 6 19.39 -20.44 16.23
C ALA A 6 19.80 -19.37 17.25
N ALA A 7 19.22 -19.32 18.45
CA ALA A 7 19.62 -18.38 19.52
C ALA A 7 19.69 -16.88 19.14
N GLU A 8 19.21 -16.50 17.96
CA GLU A 8 19.04 -15.13 17.51
C GLU A 8 17.76 -14.60 18.15
N THR A 9 17.90 -13.52 18.90
CA THR A 9 16.86 -12.93 19.73
C THR A 9 15.60 -12.66 18.91
N TRP A 10 14.50 -13.31 19.30
CA TRP A 10 13.17 -12.92 18.87
C TRP A 10 12.54 -12.04 19.95
N PRO A 11 11.91 -10.90 19.62
CA PRO A 11 11.82 -10.32 18.27
C PRO A 11 13.17 -9.73 17.80
N PRO A 12 13.38 -9.65 16.47
CA PRO A 12 14.54 -8.96 15.90
C PRO A 12 14.59 -7.52 16.42
N ASP A 13 15.79 -6.96 16.50
CA ASP A 13 15.91 -5.53 16.73
C ASP A 13 15.36 -4.73 15.53
N LEU A 14 15.19 -3.42 15.70
CA LEU A 14 14.61 -2.57 14.66
C LEU A 14 15.42 -2.60 13.36
N ALA A 15 16.76 -2.66 13.46
CA ALA A 15 17.63 -2.67 12.29
C ALA A 15 17.54 -4.00 11.55
N GLU A 16 17.51 -5.12 12.28
CA GLU A 16 17.29 -6.45 11.72
C GLU A 16 15.90 -6.60 11.10
N PHE A 17 14.86 -6.05 11.72
CA PHE A 17 13.51 -6.05 11.17
C PHE A 17 13.44 -5.24 9.87
N ILE A 18 14.02 -4.03 9.85
CA ILE A 18 14.08 -3.20 8.65
C ILE A 18 14.89 -3.92 7.55
N ALA A 19 16.02 -4.54 7.88
CA ALA A 19 16.81 -5.31 6.93
C ALA A 19 16.01 -6.47 6.34
N LEU A 20 15.29 -7.23 7.19
CA LEU A 20 14.46 -8.36 6.77
C LEU A 20 13.30 -7.92 5.87
N VAL A 21 12.62 -6.83 6.22
CA VAL A 21 11.54 -6.25 5.40
C VAL A 21 12.09 -5.68 4.09
N SER A 22 13.27 -5.05 4.12
CA SER A 22 13.90 -4.48 2.91
C SER A 22 14.42 -5.58 1.96
N GLU A 23 14.97 -6.66 2.51
CA GLU A 23 15.37 -7.86 1.75
C GLU A 23 14.17 -8.59 1.16
N SER A 24 12.99 -8.50 1.82
CA SER A 24 11.80 -9.16 1.31
C SER A 24 11.37 -8.60 -0.04
N GLY A 25 11.73 -7.34 -0.38
CA GLY A 25 11.82 -6.70 -1.72
C GLY A 25 10.64 -6.80 -2.68
N ALA A 26 9.68 -7.65 -2.35
CA ALA A 26 8.53 -8.05 -3.10
C ALA A 26 7.35 -7.48 -2.35
N ASN A 27 6.44 -6.87 -3.11
CA ASN A 27 5.16 -6.45 -2.61
C ASN A 27 4.47 -7.60 -1.85
N ALA A 28 4.54 -7.55 -0.52
CA ALA A 28 4.02 -8.60 0.36
C ALA A 28 2.49 -8.75 0.25
N PHE A 29 1.82 -7.77 -0.34
CA PHE A 29 0.38 -7.75 -0.56
C PHE A 29 -0.04 -8.36 -1.91
N GLY A 30 0.92 -8.73 -2.76
CA GLY A 30 0.66 -9.29 -4.09
C GLY A 30 -0.11 -8.33 -5.01
N LEU A 31 -0.06 -7.03 -4.74
CA LEU A 31 -0.75 -6.00 -5.53
C LEU A 31 0.08 -5.62 -6.76
N THR A 32 -0.60 -5.16 -7.80
CA THR A 32 0.06 -4.50 -8.92
C THR A 32 -0.38 -3.05 -8.96
N ALA A 33 0.42 -2.17 -9.56
CA ALA A 33 0.02 -0.77 -9.73
C ALA A 33 -1.30 -0.64 -10.51
N ASP A 34 -1.55 -1.54 -11.46
CA ASP A 34 -2.81 -1.59 -12.20
C ASP A 34 -3.99 -1.99 -11.32
N ALA A 35 -3.81 -2.96 -10.41
CA ALA A 35 -4.85 -3.36 -9.45
C ALA A 35 -5.15 -2.20 -8.47
N VAL A 36 -4.13 -1.49 -8.00
CA VAL A 36 -4.29 -0.30 -7.15
C VAL A 36 -5.04 0.80 -7.90
N LEU A 37 -4.69 1.08 -9.16
CA LEU A 37 -5.37 2.09 -9.97
C LEU A 37 -6.83 1.73 -10.26
N ALA A 38 -7.12 0.44 -10.48
CA ALA A 38 -8.49 -0.03 -10.67
C ALA A 38 -9.32 0.21 -9.40
N GLU A 39 -8.80 -0.16 -8.23
CA GLU A 39 -9.48 0.07 -6.96
C GLU A 39 -9.64 1.57 -6.67
N TYR A 40 -8.59 2.37 -6.91
CA TYR A 40 -8.65 3.82 -6.75
C TYR A 40 -9.77 4.44 -7.57
N ARG A 41 -9.95 4.02 -8.83
CA ARG A 41 -11.06 4.48 -9.69
C ARG A 41 -12.42 4.04 -9.15
N HIS A 42 -12.54 2.79 -8.73
CA HIS A 42 -13.78 2.25 -8.18
C HIS A 42 -14.19 3.04 -6.92
N TRP A 43 -13.28 3.19 -5.97
CA TRP A 43 -13.48 4.00 -4.77
C TRP A 43 -13.82 5.46 -5.11
N ARG A 44 -13.13 6.11 -6.04
CA ARG A 44 -13.48 7.49 -6.45
C ARG A 44 -14.91 7.62 -6.97
N ASN A 45 -15.42 6.61 -7.66
CA ASN A 45 -16.76 6.62 -8.25
C ASN A 45 -17.86 6.22 -7.26
N GLU A 46 -17.54 5.48 -6.21
CA GLU A 46 -18.53 4.93 -5.27
C GLU A 46 -18.42 5.46 -3.83
N SER A 47 -17.32 6.13 -3.48
CA SER A 47 -17.05 6.63 -2.13
C SER A 47 -18.13 7.55 -1.57
N TRP A 48 -18.85 8.27 -2.43
CA TRP A 48 -19.97 9.14 -2.04
C TRP A 48 -21.14 8.38 -1.39
N ARG A 49 -21.24 7.07 -1.60
CA ARG A 49 -22.25 6.20 -0.97
C ARG A 49 -21.95 5.91 0.50
N TYR A 50 -20.73 6.17 0.94
CA TYR A 50 -20.24 5.88 2.27
C TYR A 50 -19.99 7.18 3.03
N SER A 51 -20.19 7.17 4.35
CA SER A 51 -19.98 8.36 5.19
C SER A 51 -18.51 8.77 5.31
N GLY A 52 -17.59 7.94 4.85
CA GLY A 52 -16.15 8.17 4.89
C GLY A 52 -15.39 7.06 4.19
N SER A 53 -14.15 7.35 3.81
CA SER A 53 -13.23 6.37 3.20
C SER A 53 -12.97 5.18 4.11
N ASP A 54 -13.05 5.35 5.43
CA ASP A 54 -12.91 4.28 6.43
C ASP A 54 -14.12 3.33 6.48
N LYS A 55 -15.27 3.75 5.94
CA LYS A 55 -16.49 2.93 5.83
C LYS A 55 -16.64 2.23 4.49
N TYR A 56 -15.78 2.56 3.53
CA TYR A 56 -15.75 1.89 2.23
C TYR A 56 -15.22 0.44 2.39
N PRO A 57 -15.82 -0.56 1.70
CA PRO A 57 -15.43 -1.96 1.84
C PRO A 57 -14.17 -2.29 1.02
N TRP A 58 -13.01 -1.86 1.49
CA TRP A 58 -11.73 -2.12 0.84
C TRP A 58 -11.46 -3.63 0.68
N PRO A 59 -11.04 -4.11 -0.51
CA PRO A 59 -10.70 -5.52 -0.71
C PRO A 59 -9.54 -6.00 0.16
N GLN A 60 -8.59 -5.09 0.42
CA GLN A 60 -7.50 -5.28 1.36
C GLN A 60 -7.33 -4.02 2.21
N PRO A 61 -7.08 -4.12 3.53
CA PRO A 61 -6.91 -2.95 4.39
C PRO A 61 -5.82 -1.98 3.93
N VAL A 62 -4.75 -2.47 3.29
CA VAL A 62 -3.66 -1.63 2.77
C VAL A 62 -4.11 -0.68 1.67
N LEU A 63 -5.14 -1.04 0.89
CA LEU A 63 -5.66 -0.22 -0.21
C LEU A 63 -6.29 1.08 0.30
N TYR A 64 -6.82 1.10 1.53
CA TYR A 64 -7.28 2.33 2.18
C TYR A 64 -6.15 3.36 2.25
N HIS A 65 -4.99 2.96 2.77
CA HIS A 65 -3.84 3.85 2.91
C HIS A 65 -3.29 4.26 1.54
N ILE A 66 -3.10 3.32 0.63
CA ILE A 66 -2.55 3.61 -0.70
C ILE A 66 -3.47 4.55 -1.50
N CYS A 67 -4.77 4.26 -1.59
CA CYS A 67 -5.70 5.05 -2.40
C CYS A 67 -5.95 6.44 -1.82
N THR A 68 -5.98 6.58 -0.49
CA THR A 68 -6.13 7.89 0.17
C THR A 68 -4.89 8.76 -0.04
N GLU A 69 -3.69 8.18 0.06
CA GLU A 69 -2.44 8.87 -0.25
C GLU A 69 -2.35 9.28 -1.71
N MET A 70 -2.71 8.39 -2.64
CA MET A 70 -2.80 8.72 -4.07
C MET A 70 -3.74 9.88 -4.35
N ARG A 71 -4.90 9.95 -3.67
CA ARG A 71 -5.82 11.09 -3.81
C ARG A 71 -5.19 12.38 -3.33
N ARG A 72 -4.56 12.36 -2.15
CA ARG A 72 -3.94 13.53 -1.54
C ARG A 72 -2.84 14.09 -2.44
N THR A 73 -1.83 13.27 -2.73
CA THR A 73 -0.68 13.65 -3.56
C THR A 73 -1.10 13.98 -4.99
N GLY A 74 -2.05 13.22 -5.56
CA GLY A 74 -2.56 13.47 -6.90
C GLY A 74 -3.26 14.82 -7.04
N VAL A 75 -4.04 15.24 -6.04
CA VAL A 75 -4.69 16.56 -6.03
C VAL A 75 -3.67 17.66 -5.76
N GLU A 76 -2.77 17.47 -4.79
CA GLU A 76 -1.76 18.46 -4.41
C GLU A 76 -0.82 18.82 -5.58
N HIS A 77 -0.44 17.83 -6.38
CA HIS A 77 0.49 18.02 -7.51
C HIS A 77 -0.18 18.02 -8.89
N GLN A 78 -1.53 18.00 -8.96
CA GLN A 78 -2.28 17.96 -10.22
C GLN A 78 -1.80 16.86 -11.19
N MET A 79 -1.55 15.67 -10.65
CA MET A 79 -0.89 14.59 -11.39
C MET A 79 -1.74 14.06 -12.54
N THR A 80 -1.07 13.76 -13.65
CA THR A 80 -1.62 13.02 -14.78
C THR A 80 -1.83 11.54 -14.43
N GLU A 81 -2.56 10.82 -15.28
CA GLU A 81 -2.78 9.37 -15.10
C GLU A 81 -1.48 8.56 -15.09
N GLY A 82 -0.52 8.91 -15.94
CA GLY A 82 0.80 8.27 -15.97
C GLY A 82 1.62 8.53 -14.70
N GLU A 83 1.52 9.74 -14.16
CA GLU A 83 2.17 10.09 -12.89
C GLU A 83 1.51 9.41 -11.70
N LEU A 84 0.18 9.27 -11.69
CA LEU A 84 -0.54 8.47 -10.70
C LEU A 84 -0.15 6.99 -10.75
N LYS A 85 0.08 6.43 -11.95
CA LYS A 85 0.57 5.04 -12.09
C LYS A 85 1.95 4.88 -11.46
N ARG A 86 2.88 5.79 -11.76
CA ARG A 86 4.23 5.80 -11.15
C ARG A 86 4.17 6.00 -9.64
N LEU A 87 3.22 6.80 -9.15
CA LEU A 87 2.98 6.95 -7.72
C LEU A 87 2.51 5.64 -7.08
N ALA A 88 1.59 4.92 -7.73
CA ALA A 88 1.13 3.61 -7.26
C ALA A 88 2.29 2.61 -7.20
N GLU A 89 3.15 2.56 -8.22
CA GLU A 89 4.35 1.72 -8.24
C GLU A 89 5.32 2.03 -7.09
N ARG A 90 5.44 3.31 -6.71
CA ARG A 90 6.30 3.75 -5.60
C ARG A 90 5.73 3.43 -4.21
N LEU A 91 4.41 3.29 -4.10
CA LEU A 91 3.72 2.99 -2.83
C LEU A 91 3.59 1.48 -2.55
N LEU A 92 4.01 0.64 -3.50
CA LEU A 92 4.08 -0.83 -3.38
C LEU A 92 5.50 -1.28 -3.04
#